data_AF-A0A519C5V0-F1
#
_entry.id   AF-A0A519C5V0-F1
#
_cell.length_a   1.000
_cell.length_b   1.000
_cell.length_c   1.000
_cell.angle_alpha   90.00
_cell.angle_beta   90.00
_cell.angle_gamma   90.00
#
_symmetry.space_group_name_H-M   'P 1'
#
loop_
_entity.id
_entity.type
_entity.pdbx_description
1 polymer ?
#
loop_
_entity_poly.entity_id
_entity_poly.type
_entity_poly.pdbx_seq_one_letter_code
_entity_poly.pdbx_strand_id
1 'polypeptide(L)'
;MMEGNIPNSGSQMPNENNSEISMIVGTTALVLLLPTSVIALFELLDLIEYGDFKWISYSIIFSLTIISILLISGLYLVRLINSENTKRSLGIYLIALSGMNLLLRFRELNDSFYRDDGWGGGISWFEFMQIPRIYEQLELAFLGILIGALIMKK
;
A
#
# COMPACT_ATOMS: atom_id res chain seq x y z
N MET A 1 13.00 61.54 -1.29
CA MET A 1 13.44 60.42 -2.14
C MET A 1 12.43 59.31 -2.00
N MET A 2 11.57 59.15 -3.00
CA MET A 2 10.69 57.99 -3.15
C MET A 2 11.42 56.92 -3.98
N GLU A 3 10.89 55.69 -3.92
CA GLU A 3 11.24 54.48 -4.68
C GLU A 3 12.36 53.62 -4.07
N GLY A 4 12.18 52.32 -3.84
CA GLY A 4 11.08 51.44 -4.24
C GLY A 4 11.06 50.13 -3.46
N ASN A 5 9.84 49.63 -3.27
CA ASN A 5 9.55 48.26 -2.89
C ASN A 5 10.16 47.31 -3.93
N ILE A 6 10.99 46.38 -3.49
CA ILE A 6 11.28 45.17 -4.26
C ILE A 6 10.44 44.05 -3.63
N PRO A 7 9.29 43.66 -4.21
CA PRO A 7 8.67 42.40 -3.85
C PRO A 7 9.51 41.29 -4.48
N ASN A 8 10.30 40.59 -3.68
CA ASN A 8 10.91 39.34 -4.12
C ASN A 8 9.81 38.28 -4.23
N SER A 9 9.18 38.23 -5.40
CA SER A 9 8.24 37.21 -5.84
C SER A 9 8.99 35.89 -6.05
N GLY A 10 9.38 35.28 -4.94
CA GLY A 10 9.86 33.89 -4.88
C GLY A 10 8.72 32.87 -4.90
N SER A 11 7.59 33.15 -5.56
CA SER A 11 6.63 32.09 -5.88
C SER A 11 7.17 31.31 -7.07
N GLN A 12 7.98 30.29 -6.79
CA GLN A 12 8.08 29.17 -7.70
C GLN A 12 6.65 28.65 -7.90
N MET A 13 6.06 28.93 -9.06
CA MET A 13 4.84 28.25 -9.47
C MET A 13 5.11 26.74 -9.36
N PRO A 14 4.15 25.94 -8.86
CA PRO A 14 4.30 24.49 -8.91
C PRO A 14 4.49 24.13 -10.39
N ASN A 15 5.61 23.48 -10.71
CA ASN A 15 5.93 23.00 -12.05
C ASN A 15 4.71 22.28 -12.62
N GLU A 16 4.00 22.86 -13.60
CA GLU A 16 2.72 22.34 -14.12
C GLU A 16 2.86 20.89 -14.59
N ASN A 17 4.01 20.54 -15.16
CA ASN A 17 4.34 19.17 -15.57
C ASN A 17 4.27 18.16 -14.42
N ASN A 18 4.69 18.54 -13.21
CA ASN A 18 4.59 17.68 -12.03
C ASN A 18 3.13 17.52 -11.59
N SER A 19 2.29 18.52 -11.84
CA SER A 19 0.85 18.48 -11.56
C SER A 19 0.12 17.53 -12.51
N GLU A 20 0.43 17.57 -13.80
CA GLU A 20 -0.19 16.69 -14.81
C GLU A 20 0.19 15.22 -14.61
N ILE A 21 1.48 14.94 -14.38
CA ILE A 21 1.94 13.58 -14.11
C ILE A 21 1.27 13.03 -12.85
N SER A 22 1.20 13.82 -11.78
CA SER A 22 0.50 13.43 -10.55
C SER A 22 -0.97 13.09 -10.83
N MET A 23 -1.67 13.92 -11.61
CA MET A 23 -3.06 13.64 -11.98
C MET A 23 -3.22 12.37 -12.80
N ILE A 24 -2.34 12.11 -13.78
CA ILE A 24 -2.39 10.90 -14.61
C ILE A 24 -2.14 9.65 -13.75
N VAL A 25 -1.07 9.65 -12.95
CA VAL A 25 -0.73 8.52 -12.07
C VAL A 25 -1.84 8.28 -11.06
N GLY A 26 -2.34 9.35 -10.43
CA GLY A 26 -3.42 9.26 -9.46
C GLY A 26 -4.72 8.72 -10.07
N THR A 27 -5.10 9.21 -11.25
CA THR A 27 -6.29 8.73 -11.97
C THR A 27 -6.12 7.26 -12.38
N THR A 28 -4.93 6.87 -12.84
CA THR A 28 -4.62 5.47 -13.18
C THR A 28 -4.77 4.57 -11.95
N ALA A 29 -4.25 4.97 -10.79
CA ALA A 29 -4.43 4.22 -9.55
C ALA A 29 -5.91 4.05 -9.17
N LEU A 30 -6.72 5.09 -9.36
CA LEU A 30 -8.16 5.03 -9.11
C LEU A 30 -8.91 4.16 -10.12
N VAL A 31 -8.53 4.18 -11.40
CA VAL A 31 -9.11 3.29 -12.42
C VAL A 31 -8.78 1.83 -12.11
N LEU A 32 -7.56 1.54 -11.66
CA LEU A 32 -7.13 0.19 -11.26
C LEU A 32 -7.81 -0.32 -9.99
N LEU A 33 -8.43 0.56 -9.20
CA LEU A 33 -9.18 0.17 -7.99
C LEU A 33 -10.28 -0.85 -8.32
N LEU A 34 -11.01 -0.64 -9.42
CA LEU A 34 -12.13 -1.49 -9.81
C LEU A 34 -11.68 -2.92 -10.17
N PRO A 35 -10.78 -3.14 -11.16
CA PRO A 35 -10.34 -4.49 -11.48
C PRO A 35 -9.66 -5.18 -10.28
N THR A 36 -8.87 -4.44 -9.50
CA THR A 36 -8.24 -4.99 -8.28
C THR A 36 -9.27 -5.44 -7.26
N SER A 37 -10.31 -4.64 -7.02
CA SER A 37 -11.37 -4.98 -6.08
C SER A 37 -12.19 -6.18 -6.55
N VAL A 38 -12.45 -6.29 -7.86
CA VAL A 38 -13.17 -7.45 -8.43
C VAL A 38 -12.36 -8.73 -8.24
N ILE A 39 -11.06 -8.73 -8.55
CA ILE A 39 -10.18 -9.89 -8.34
C ILE A 39 -10.14 -10.28 -6.86
N ALA A 40 -9.92 -9.31 -5.98
CA ALA A 40 -9.92 -9.53 -4.53
C ALA A 40 -11.23 -10.14 -4.00
N LEU A 41 -12.37 -9.71 -4.54
CA LEU A 41 -13.67 -10.27 -4.18
C LEU A 41 -13.82 -11.72 -4.65
N PHE A 42 -13.41 -12.04 -5.88
CA PHE A 42 -13.45 -13.42 -6.38
C PHE A 42 -12.54 -14.35 -5.57
N GLU A 43 -11.32 -13.91 -5.25
CA GLU A 43 -10.42 -14.67 -4.38
C GLU A 43 -11.01 -14.88 -2.98
N LEU A 44 -11.67 -13.85 -2.42
CA LEU A 44 -12.33 -13.97 -1.13
C LEU A 44 -13.51 -14.95 -1.16
N LEU A 45 -14.32 -14.92 -2.21
CA LEU A 45 -15.44 -15.85 -2.38
C LEU A 45 -14.95 -17.30 -2.48
N ASP A 46 -13.91 -17.55 -3.27
CA ASP A 46 -13.29 -18.86 -3.40
C ASP A 46 -12.76 -19.38 -2.05
N LEU A 47 -12.10 -18.52 -1.28
CA LEU A 47 -11.62 -18.86 0.07
C LEU A 47 -12.74 -19.04 1.10
N ILE A 48 -13.86 -18.35 0.96
CA ILE A 48 -15.03 -18.57 1.83
C ILE A 48 -15.66 -19.94 1.53
N GLU A 49 -15.66 -20.35 0.26
CA GLU A 49 -16.24 -21.62 -0.16
C GLU A 49 -15.34 -22.83 0.19
N TYR A 50 -14.03 -22.69 -0.02
CA TYR A 50 -13.08 -23.81 0.05
C TYR A 50 -11.95 -23.66 1.09
N GLY A 51 -11.80 -22.49 1.71
CA GLY A 51 -10.66 -22.17 2.57
C GLY A 51 -10.95 -22.20 4.07
N ASP A 52 -9.87 -22.28 4.85
CA ASP A 52 -9.93 -22.11 6.31
C ASP A 52 -9.97 -20.63 6.72
N PHE A 53 -10.54 -20.36 7.89
CA PHE A 53 -10.63 -19.02 8.48
C PHE A 53 -9.29 -18.26 8.52
N LYS A 54 -8.17 -18.98 8.71
CA LYS A 54 -6.81 -18.40 8.67
C LYS A 54 -6.52 -17.77 7.30
N TRP A 55 -6.79 -18.50 6.21
CA TRP A 55 -6.53 -18.06 4.84
C TRP A 55 -7.48 -16.94 4.41
N ILE A 56 -8.75 -17.01 4.83
CA ILE A 56 -9.73 -15.93 4.65
C ILE A 56 -9.20 -14.64 5.28
N SER A 57 -8.74 -14.71 6.53
CA SER A 57 -8.21 -13.55 7.25
C SER A 57 -6.98 -12.95 6.54
N TYR A 58 -6.06 -13.79 6.05
CA TYR A 58 -4.87 -13.32 5.33
C TYR A 58 -5.23 -12.66 4.00
N SER A 59 -6.18 -13.23 3.27
CA SER A 59 -6.67 -12.66 2.00
C SER A 59 -7.36 -11.31 2.22
N ILE A 60 -8.22 -11.19 3.23
CA ILE A 60 -8.89 -9.91 3.55
C ILE A 60 -7.86 -8.82 3.84
N ILE A 61 -6.86 -9.09 4.68
CA ILE A 61 -5.85 -8.09 5.05
C ILE A 61 -4.97 -7.72 3.84
N PHE A 62 -4.59 -8.69 3.01
CA PHE A 62 -3.84 -8.42 1.78
C PHE A 62 -4.64 -7.56 0.80
N SER A 63 -5.88 -7.95 0.51
CA SER A 63 -6.80 -7.25 -0.38
C SER A 63 -7.10 -5.83 0.09
N LEU A 64 -7.37 -5.65 1.39
CA LEU A 64 -7.55 -4.32 1.98
C LEU A 64 -6.27 -3.49 1.84
N THR A 65 -5.09 -4.09 1.97
CA THR A 65 -3.82 -3.37 1.82
C THR A 65 -3.66 -2.82 0.40
N ILE A 66 -3.80 -3.65 -0.64
CA ILE A 66 -3.64 -3.19 -2.03
C ILE A 66 -4.72 -2.17 -2.42
N ILE A 67 -5.98 -2.41 -2.05
CA ILE A 67 -7.10 -1.49 -2.31
C ILE A 67 -6.86 -0.15 -1.61
N SER A 68 -6.42 -0.17 -0.35
CA SER A 68 -6.11 1.04 0.40
C SER A 68 -4.96 1.83 -0.20
N ILE A 69 -3.90 1.14 -0.64
CA ILE A 69 -2.77 1.77 -1.34
C ILE A 69 -3.28 2.48 -2.59
N LEU A 70 -4.00 1.78 -3.47
CA LEU A 70 -4.53 2.36 -4.72
C LEU A 70 -5.45 3.55 -4.45
N LEU A 71 -6.40 3.38 -3.53
CA LEU A 71 -7.37 4.42 -3.20
C LEU A 71 -6.70 5.66 -2.61
N ILE A 72 -5.91 5.48 -1.55
CA ILE A 72 -5.34 6.60 -0.79
C ILE A 72 -4.27 7.32 -1.61
N SER A 73 -3.39 6.58 -2.31
CA SER A 73 -2.41 7.19 -3.21
C SER A 73 -3.07 7.88 -4.39
N GLY A 74 -4.09 7.27 -5.00
CA GLY A 74 -4.86 7.86 -6.10
C GLY A 74 -5.53 9.17 -5.70
N LEU A 75 -6.27 9.17 -4.59
CA LEU A 75 -6.93 10.37 -4.07
C LEU A 75 -5.92 11.46 -3.66
N TYR A 76 -4.76 11.08 -3.13
CA TYR A 76 -3.70 12.03 -2.76
C TYR A 76 -3.11 12.71 -4.00
N LEU A 77 -2.79 11.93 -5.04
CA LEU A 77 -2.17 12.42 -6.27
C LEU A 77 -3.11 13.26 -7.13
N VAL A 78 -4.42 12.98 -7.12
CA VAL A 78 -5.45 13.82 -7.79
C VAL A 78 -5.85 15.04 -6.92
N ARG A 79 -5.20 15.23 -5.76
CA ARG A 79 -5.44 16.37 -4.85
C ARG A 79 -6.87 16.42 -4.29
N LEU A 80 -7.50 15.26 -4.08
CA LEU A 80 -8.74 15.17 -3.30
C LEU A 80 -8.45 15.16 -1.78
N ILE A 81 -7.25 14.75 -1.37
CA ILE A 81 -6.83 14.77 0.05
C ILE A 81 -6.00 16.04 0.33
N ASN A 82 -6.68 17.11 0.71
CA ASN A 82 -6.03 18.42 0.92
C ASN A 82 -5.79 18.77 2.39
N SER A 83 -6.50 18.14 3.32
CA SER A 83 -6.34 18.40 4.76
C SER A 83 -5.13 17.67 5.33
N GLU A 84 -4.25 18.42 6.02
CA GLU A 84 -3.09 17.88 6.74
C GLU A 84 -3.48 16.79 7.75
N ASN A 85 -4.60 16.97 8.45
CA ASN A 85 -5.11 15.96 9.39
C ASN A 85 -5.54 14.68 8.67
N THR A 86 -6.17 14.81 7.50
CA THR A 86 -6.60 13.67 6.68
C THR A 86 -5.40 12.93 6.10
N LYS A 87 -4.41 13.64 5.55
CA LYS A 87 -3.14 13.06 5.09
C LYS A 87 -2.47 12.27 6.21
N ARG A 88 -2.37 12.87 7.39
CA ARG A 88 -1.76 12.23 8.57
C ARG A 88 -2.50 10.96 8.98
N SER A 89 -3.82 11.03 9.09
CA SER A 89 -4.67 9.90 9.47
C SER A 89 -4.57 8.75 8.47
N LEU A 90 -4.69 9.05 7.17
CA LEU A 90 -4.61 8.05 6.11
C LEU A 90 -3.21 7.43 5.99
N GLY A 91 -2.15 8.21 6.21
CA GLY A 91 -0.80 7.68 6.24
C GLY A 91 -0.54 6.76 7.43
N ILE A 92 -1.01 7.11 8.63
CA ILE A 92 -0.96 6.23 9.81
C ILE A 92 -1.75 4.94 9.54
N TYR A 93 -2.94 5.06 8.96
CA TYR A 93 -3.76 3.92 8.57
C TYR A 93 -3.03 2.99 7.61
N LEU A 94 -2.42 3.51 6.54
CA LEU A 94 -1.64 2.72 5.59
C LEU A 94 -0.46 2.01 6.26
N ILE A 95 0.29 2.70 7.13
CA ILE A 95 1.41 2.12 7.86
C ILE A 95 0.93 0.98 8.77
N ALA A 96 -0.16 1.21 9.52
CA ALA A 96 -0.70 0.21 10.44
C ALA A 96 -1.24 -1.03 9.70
N LEU A 97 -2.02 -0.82 8.64
CA LEU A 97 -2.58 -1.91 7.84
C LEU A 97 -1.48 -2.73 7.15
N SER A 98 -0.50 -2.04 6.56
CA SER A 98 0.63 -2.69 5.89
C SER A 98 1.54 -3.41 6.89
N GLY A 99 1.74 -2.83 8.08
CA GLY A 99 2.44 -3.48 9.18
C GLY A 99 1.71 -4.74 9.67
N MET A 100 0.39 -4.71 9.75
CA MET A 100 -0.41 -5.89 10.06
C MET A 100 -0.27 -6.97 8.97
N ASN A 101 -0.32 -6.59 7.70
CA ASN A 101 -0.08 -7.51 6.58
C ASN A 101 1.32 -8.16 6.70
N LEU A 102 2.35 -7.36 6.97
CA LEU A 102 3.72 -7.84 7.17
C LEU A 102 3.82 -8.84 8.34
N LEU A 103 3.21 -8.53 9.49
CA LEU A 103 3.20 -9.42 10.66
C LEU A 103 2.53 -10.77 10.37
N LEU A 104 1.45 -10.78 9.58
CA LEU A 104 0.78 -12.03 9.19
C LEU A 104 1.67 -12.91 8.32
N ARG A 105 2.52 -12.31 7.45
CA ARG A 105 3.50 -13.07 6.64
C ARG A 105 4.62 -13.65 7.49
N PHE A 106 5.10 -12.92 8.48
CA PHE A 106 6.05 -13.47 9.45
C PHE A 106 5.46 -14.61 10.27
N ARG A 107 4.16 -14.53 10.60
CA ARG A 107 3.46 -15.63 11.27
C ARG A 107 3.30 -16.85 10.36
N GLU A 108 2.94 -16.66 9.08
CA GLU A 108 2.86 -17.73 8.09
C GLU A 108 4.19 -18.49 7.98
N LEU A 109 5.29 -17.75 7.90
CA LEU A 109 6.64 -18.31 7.92
C LEU A 109 6.92 -19.09 9.19
N ASN A 110 6.61 -18.53 10.36
CA ASN A 110 6.85 -19.22 11.62
C ASN A 110 6.08 -20.55 11.66
N ASP A 111 4.82 -20.55 11.24
CA ASP A 111 4.03 -21.77 11.15
C ASP A 111 4.63 -22.79 10.14
N SER A 112 5.19 -22.33 9.02
CA SER A 112 5.89 -23.18 8.04
C SER A 112 7.23 -23.76 8.54
N PHE A 113 7.97 -23.03 9.36
CA PHE A 113 9.20 -23.52 9.99
C PHE A 113 8.93 -24.58 11.07
N TYR A 114 7.81 -24.46 11.78
CA TYR A 114 7.44 -25.39 12.85
C TYR A 114 6.62 -26.60 12.36
N ARG A 115 6.02 -26.52 11.16
CA ARG A 115 5.39 -27.66 10.49
C ARG A 115 6.44 -28.52 9.79
N ASP A 116 7.05 -29.38 10.59
CA ASP A 116 7.88 -30.51 10.16
C ASP A 116 6.98 -31.59 9.52
N ASP A 117 6.38 -31.28 8.37
CA ASP A 117 5.43 -32.15 7.65
C ASP A 117 6.15 -33.30 6.90
N GLY A 118 7.26 -33.81 7.42
CA GLY A 118 7.95 -35.02 6.96
C GLY A 118 8.61 -34.95 5.57
N TRP A 119 8.44 -33.85 4.83
CA TRP A 119 9.06 -33.61 3.53
C TRP A 119 10.09 -32.48 3.62
N GLY A 120 11.18 -32.77 4.33
CA GLY A 120 12.53 -32.26 4.02
C GLY A 120 12.77 -30.76 4.18
N GLY A 121 13.26 -30.39 5.37
CA GLY A 121 14.15 -29.25 5.58
C GLY A 121 13.44 -27.92 5.76
N GLY A 122 13.57 -27.34 6.97
CA GLY A 122 13.11 -25.97 7.23
C GLY A 122 13.67 -25.01 6.18
N ILE A 123 12.78 -24.49 5.33
CA ILE A 123 13.10 -23.49 4.31
C ILE A 123 13.75 -22.31 5.00
N SER A 124 14.95 -21.88 4.59
CA SER A 124 15.58 -20.72 5.23
C SER A 124 14.77 -19.44 5.01
N TRP A 125 14.95 -18.43 5.88
CA TRP A 125 14.29 -17.13 5.73
C TRP A 125 14.48 -16.52 4.33
N PHE A 126 15.68 -16.69 3.78
CA PHE A 126 16.03 -16.17 2.48
C PHE A 126 15.28 -16.88 1.35
N GLU A 127 15.15 -18.21 1.41
CA GLU A 127 14.41 -18.99 0.41
C GLU A 127 12.90 -18.75 0.50
N PHE A 128 12.36 -18.59 1.71
CA PHE A 128 10.94 -18.27 1.88
C PHE A 128 10.58 -16.91 1.29
N MET A 129 11.42 -15.89 1.49
CA MET A 129 11.23 -14.57 0.88
C MET A 129 11.31 -14.57 -0.64
N GLN A 130 11.84 -15.63 -1.27
CA GLN A 130 11.89 -15.79 -2.72
C GLN A 130 10.66 -16.50 -3.29
N ILE A 131 9.80 -17.08 -2.44
CA ILE A 131 8.55 -17.69 -2.91
C ILE A 131 7.71 -16.57 -3.55
N PRO A 132 7.33 -16.65 -4.84
CA PRO A 132 6.75 -15.53 -5.57
C PRO A 132 5.57 -14.86 -4.84
N ARG A 133 4.64 -15.69 -4.33
CA ARG A 133 3.50 -15.23 -3.54
C ARG A 133 3.90 -14.42 -2.30
N ILE A 134 4.94 -14.87 -1.59
CA ILE A 134 5.41 -14.24 -0.36
C ILE A 134 6.15 -12.94 -0.68
N TYR A 135 7.02 -12.99 -1.69
CA TYR A 135 7.79 -11.85 -2.16
C TYR A 135 6.89 -10.66 -2.54
N GLU A 136 5.88 -10.91 -3.37
CA GLU A 136 4.91 -9.89 -3.81
C GLU A 136 4.17 -9.26 -2.63
N GLN A 137 3.82 -10.07 -1.63
CA GLN A 137 3.12 -9.62 -0.43
C GLN A 137 4.01 -8.77 0.49
N LEU A 138 5.30 -9.11 0.58
CA LEU A 138 6.29 -8.33 1.32
C LEU A 138 6.52 -6.97 0.65
N GLU A 139 6.74 -6.96 -0.67
CA GLU A 139 6.90 -5.73 -1.44
C GLU A 139 5.69 -4.80 -1.26
N LEU A 140 4.47 -5.34 -1.35
CA LEU A 140 3.25 -4.57 -1.17
C LEU A 140 3.17 -3.97 0.25
N ALA A 141 3.52 -4.74 1.28
CA ALA A 141 3.53 -4.24 2.64
C ALA A 141 4.55 -3.10 2.83
N PHE A 142 5.77 -3.25 2.30
CA PHE A 142 6.75 -2.17 2.33
C PHE A 142 6.30 -0.95 1.54
N LEU A 143 5.69 -1.15 0.36
CA LEU A 143 5.15 -0.08 -0.47
C LEU A 143 4.07 0.71 0.29
N GLY A 144 3.15 0.03 0.99
CA GLY A 144 2.11 0.70 1.77
C GLY A 144 2.68 1.50 2.95
N ILE A 145 3.72 0.99 3.62
CA ILE A 145 4.43 1.75 4.68
C ILE A 145 5.10 3.00 4.08
N LEU A 146 5.81 2.86 2.96
CA LEU A 146 6.51 3.96 2.30
C LEU A 146 5.53 5.03 1.80
N ILE A 147 4.46 4.64 1.11
CA ILE A 147 3.43 5.56 0.64
C ILE A 147 2.75 6.25 1.83
N GLY A 148 2.43 5.50 2.89
CA GLY A 148 1.87 6.08 4.11
C GLY A 148 2.78 7.16 4.69
N ALA A 149 4.08 6.90 4.79
CA ALA A 149 5.06 7.88 5.25
C ALA A 149 5.20 9.09 4.30
N LEU A 150 5.16 8.87 2.99
CA LEU A 150 5.24 9.93 1.98
C LEU A 150 4.04 10.86 2.02
N ILE A 151 2.83 10.33 2.16
CA ILE A 151 1.59 11.13 2.24
C ILE A 151 1.56 12.00 3.49
N MET A 152 2.16 11.52 4.59
CA MET A 152 2.30 12.28 5.84
C MET A 152 3.35 13.39 5.76
N LYS A 153 4.23 13.35 4.77
CA LYS A 153 5.28 14.36 4.60
C LYS A 153 4.64 15.64 4.08
N LYS A 154 5.01 16.76 4.71
CA LYS A 154 4.61 18.12 4.31
C LYS A 154 5.08 18.45 2.90
#